data_AF-A0AAE2EKR4-F1
#
_entry.id   AF-A0AAE2EKR4-F1
#
_cell.length_a   1.000
_cell.length_b   1.000
_cell.length_c   1.000
_cell.angle_alpha   90.00
_cell.angle_beta   90.00
_cell.angle_gamma   90.00
#
_symmetry.space_group_name_H-M   'P 1'
#
loop_
_entity.id
_entity.type
_entity.pdbx_description
1 polymer ?
#
loop_
_entity_poly.entity_id
_entity_poly.type
_entity_poly.pdbx_seq_one_letter_code
_entity_poly.pdbx_strand_id
1 'polypeptide(L)'
;MGKAVASQEVANMLNDWYILMKKRDISRSIEMKDDIDKAIEEMEEDQDVLVYYQMLDFRLRLLLEDISQSATEKLEAIEFHDNDPKSTDDKLNYYFYLFKGIYEDYKQNHTEALNFFRIAEKRLGAIQNEIEKAEFHYKIGVLYYNLKATWLSIHHINIAAGIFQGYEGYTKRVINCKMLIGLNYIDQFKFSESEALLNEAIDRTEKIGDQFLLPYTYYNMGFLKSKEEKHEEALKYYNKAFAIKDFESKAQYAYLLCVYETVRSLLKTNSQDKAFQWIDVGFKKSREMNSKIFELKFKILHTLYTSPPNKMEMIKDFVHQLETEKAWVDLEELLMDVANYYREKKLYEEAIYFYIKTDKASKLAGRGGE
;
A
#
# COMPACT_ATOMS: atom_id res chain seq x y z
N MET A 1 -42.49 -3.59 22.21
CA MET A 1 -41.28 -4.35 21.85
C MET A 1 -41.24 -4.40 20.34
N GLY A 2 -40.36 -3.60 19.72
CA GLY A 2 -40.08 -3.75 18.29
C GLY A 2 -39.54 -5.16 18.06
N LYS A 3 -39.92 -5.80 16.95
CA LYS A 3 -39.32 -7.08 16.59
C LYS A 3 -37.84 -6.82 16.33
N ALA A 4 -36.97 -7.57 17.01
CA ALA A 4 -35.53 -7.57 16.71
C ALA A 4 -35.32 -7.92 15.24
N VAL A 5 -34.33 -7.29 14.61
CA VAL A 5 -33.92 -7.59 13.23
C VAL A 5 -33.29 -8.98 13.23
N ALA A 6 -33.64 -9.82 12.25
CA ALA A 6 -33.07 -11.17 12.16
C ALA A 6 -31.58 -11.09 11.82
N SER A 7 -30.73 -11.89 12.47
CA SER A 7 -29.28 -11.85 12.25
C SER A 7 -28.92 -12.19 10.80
N GLN A 8 -29.73 -13.02 10.15
CA GLN A 8 -29.62 -13.36 8.73
C GLN A 8 -29.84 -12.15 7.81
N GLU A 9 -30.73 -11.22 8.16
CA GLU A 9 -30.95 -9.98 7.39
C GLU A 9 -29.73 -9.07 7.50
N VAL A 10 -29.19 -8.92 8.71
CA VAL A 10 -27.96 -8.15 8.93
C VAL A 10 -26.77 -8.80 8.22
N ALA A 11 -26.64 -10.12 8.26
CA ALA A 11 -25.59 -10.85 7.54
C ALA A 11 -25.66 -10.61 6.02
N ASN A 12 -26.86 -10.52 5.44
CA ASN A 12 -27.03 -10.16 4.04
C ASN A 12 -26.59 -8.72 3.75
N MET A 13 -26.93 -7.76 4.63
CA MET A 13 -26.43 -6.38 4.52
C MET A 13 -24.90 -6.33 4.58
N LEU A 14 -24.27 -7.09 5.48
CA LEU A 14 -22.81 -7.19 5.57
C LEU A 14 -22.19 -7.75 4.29
N ASN A 15 -22.80 -8.78 3.69
CA ASN A 15 -22.34 -9.33 2.41
C ASN A 15 -22.40 -8.29 1.27
N ASP A 16 -23.50 -7.54 1.18
CA ASP A 16 -23.67 -6.48 0.19
C ASP A 16 -22.68 -5.34 0.41
N TRP A 17 -22.45 -4.94 1.66
CA TRP A 17 -21.44 -3.96 2.04
C TRP A 17 -20.05 -4.40 1.62
N TYR A 18 -19.72 -5.66 1.84
CA TYR A 18 -18.45 -6.22 1.43
C TYR A 18 -18.28 -6.23 -0.10
N ILE A 19 -19.35 -6.48 -0.87
CA ILE A 19 -19.33 -6.36 -2.33
C ILE A 19 -18.98 -4.93 -2.78
N LEU A 20 -19.55 -3.90 -2.14
CA LEU A 20 -19.22 -2.50 -2.43
C LEU A 20 -17.73 -2.19 -2.17
N MET A 21 -17.19 -2.69 -1.06
CA MET A 21 -15.77 -2.55 -0.73
C MET A 21 -14.86 -3.23 -1.77
N LYS A 22 -15.22 -4.43 -2.23
CA LYS A 22 -14.47 -5.17 -3.27
C LYS A 22 -14.46 -4.43 -4.61
N LYS A 23 -15.61 -3.86 -4.98
CA LYS A 23 -15.75 -2.97 -6.15
C LYS A 23 -15.04 -1.62 -6.00
N ARG A 24 -14.54 -1.29 -4.80
CA ARG A 24 -13.97 0.01 -4.43
C ARG A 24 -14.94 1.17 -4.69
N ASP A 25 -16.22 0.94 -4.37
CA ASP A 25 -17.24 1.99 -4.32
C ASP A 25 -17.28 2.60 -2.90
N ILE A 26 -16.29 3.46 -2.63
CA ILE A 26 -16.05 3.98 -1.28
C ILE A 26 -17.24 4.82 -0.78
N SER A 27 -17.82 5.66 -1.64
CA SER A 27 -18.95 6.52 -1.29
C SER A 27 -20.15 5.71 -0.81
N ARG A 28 -20.59 4.70 -1.59
CA ARG A 28 -21.70 3.84 -1.17
C ARG A 28 -21.35 2.97 0.03
N SER A 29 -20.08 2.57 0.17
CA SER A 29 -19.65 1.81 1.35
C SER A 29 -19.79 2.63 2.64
N ILE A 30 -19.53 3.95 2.59
CA ILE A 30 -19.74 4.84 3.74
C ILE A 30 -21.24 5.00 4.01
N GLU A 31 -22.05 5.28 2.99
CA GLU A 31 -23.50 5.46 3.14
C GLU A 31 -24.17 4.22 3.74
N MET A 32 -23.79 3.03 3.28
CA MET A 32 -24.37 1.77 3.77
C MET A 32 -23.97 1.44 5.22
N LYS A 33 -22.86 2.00 5.72
CA LYS A 33 -22.39 1.74 7.08
C LYS A 33 -23.39 2.24 8.13
N ASP A 34 -23.95 3.43 7.93
CA ASP A 34 -24.89 4.03 8.90
C ASP A 34 -26.17 3.19 9.08
N ASP A 35 -26.61 2.53 8.02
CA ASP A 35 -27.77 1.64 8.05
C ASP A 35 -27.45 0.31 8.72
N ILE A 36 -26.24 -0.22 8.50
CA ILE A 36 -25.74 -1.44 9.16
C ILE A 36 -25.56 -1.21 10.65
N ASP A 37 -24.99 -0.08 11.06
CA ASP A 37 -24.75 0.24 12.47
C ASP A 37 -26.07 0.24 13.25
N LYS A 38 -27.15 0.81 12.69
CA LYS A 38 -28.50 0.76 13.28
C LYS A 38 -29.07 -0.66 13.30
N ALA A 39 -28.90 -1.41 12.21
CA ALA A 39 -29.41 -2.78 12.13
C ALA A 39 -28.75 -3.70 13.15
N ILE A 40 -27.46 -3.48 13.45
CA ILE A 40 -26.70 -4.21 14.48
C ILE A 40 -27.23 -3.91 15.89
N GLU A 41 -27.61 -2.66 16.19
CA GLU A 41 -28.18 -2.29 17.51
C GLU A 41 -29.53 -2.98 17.80
N GLU A 42 -30.31 -3.26 16.75
CA GLU A 42 -31.63 -3.88 16.84
C GLU A 42 -31.63 -5.39 16.54
N MET A 43 -30.46 -5.97 16.24
CA MET A 43 -30.30 -7.37 15.84
C MET A 43 -30.51 -8.33 17.01
N GLU A 44 -31.02 -9.53 16.72
CA GLU A 44 -30.91 -10.67 17.65
C GLU A 44 -29.44 -11.04 17.92
N GLU A 45 -29.14 -11.58 19.10
CA GLU A 45 -27.76 -11.91 19.48
C GLU A 45 -27.15 -12.99 18.57
N ASP A 46 -26.15 -12.60 17.78
CA ASP A 46 -25.40 -13.49 16.90
C ASP A 46 -23.93 -13.05 16.88
N GLN A 47 -23.07 -13.82 17.55
CA GLN A 47 -21.65 -13.48 17.69
C GLN A 47 -20.89 -13.58 16.37
N ASP A 48 -21.26 -14.48 15.47
CA ASP A 48 -20.57 -14.65 14.18
C ASP A 48 -20.84 -13.44 13.28
N VAL A 49 -22.08 -12.94 13.27
CA VAL A 49 -22.46 -11.73 12.54
C VAL A 49 -21.76 -10.49 13.11
N LEU A 50 -21.64 -10.37 14.44
CA LEU A 50 -20.91 -9.27 15.08
C LEU A 50 -19.40 -9.31 14.74
N VAL A 51 -18.79 -10.48 14.77
CA VAL A 51 -17.37 -10.65 14.38
C VAL A 51 -17.16 -10.31 12.91
N TYR A 52 -18.05 -10.76 12.02
CA TYR A 52 -17.98 -10.42 10.60
C TYR A 52 -18.15 -8.92 10.35
N TYR A 53 -19.06 -8.26 11.06
CA TYR A 53 -19.22 -6.81 11.02
C TYR A 53 -17.94 -6.09 11.45
N GLN A 54 -17.32 -6.48 12.56
CA GLN A 54 -16.08 -5.87 13.04
C GLN A 54 -14.93 -5.98 12.03
N MET A 55 -14.83 -7.14 11.37
CA MET A 55 -13.87 -7.36 10.29
C MET A 55 -14.10 -6.43 9.09
N LEU A 56 -15.36 -6.26 8.67
CA LEU A 56 -15.71 -5.39 7.55
C LEU A 56 -15.56 -3.91 7.89
N ASP A 57 -15.90 -3.50 9.11
CA ASP A 57 -15.68 -2.13 9.59
C ASP A 57 -14.19 -1.78 9.56
N PHE A 58 -13.35 -2.69 10.05
CA PHE A 58 -11.90 -2.55 9.97
C PHE A 58 -11.42 -2.48 8.50
N ARG A 59 -11.98 -3.32 7.62
CA ARG A 59 -11.66 -3.31 6.19
C ARG A 59 -12.01 -1.98 5.51
N LEU A 60 -13.15 -1.37 5.86
CA LEU A 60 -13.54 -0.05 5.35
C LEU A 60 -12.58 1.04 5.84
N ARG A 61 -12.25 1.06 7.13
CA ARG A 61 -11.28 2.00 7.71
C ARG A 61 -9.93 1.95 7.01
N LEU A 62 -9.44 0.74 6.72
CA LEU A 62 -8.24 0.53 5.90
C LEU A 62 -8.37 1.13 4.48
N LEU A 63 -9.55 1.05 3.86
CA LEU A 63 -9.78 1.65 2.54
C LEU A 63 -9.78 3.19 2.59
N LEU A 64 -10.19 3.76 3.71
CA LEU A 64 -10.26 5.20 3.94
C LEU A 64 -8.93 5.80 4.42
N GLU A 65 -7.92 4.97 4.69
CA GLU A 65 -6.69 5.37 5.39
C GLU A 65 -6.98 6.02 6.77
N ASP A 66 -8.11 5.67 7.41
CA ASP A 66 -8.57 6.21 8.70
C ASP A 66 -8.45 5.14 9.80
N ILE A 67 -7.25 5.01 10.36
CA ILE A 67 -6.97 4.02 11.40
C ILE A 67 -6.63 4.72 12.72
N SER A 68 -7.67 5.08 13.45
CA SER A 68 -7.54 5.42 14.88
C SER A 68 -7.06 4.21 15.69
N GLN A 69 -6.24 4.43 16.71
CA GLN A 69 -5.76 3.39 17.64
C GLN A 69 -6.90 2.57 18.26
N SER A 70 -8.05 3.19 18.54
CA SER A 70 -9.23 2.49 19.08
C SER A 70 -9.88 1.50 18.12
N ALA A 71 -9.66 1.64 16.81
CA ALA A 71 -10.22 0.74 15.81
C ALA A 71 -9.39 -0.55 15.67
N THR A 72 -8.08 -0.45 15.85
CA THR A 72 -7.15 -1.59 15.78
C THR A 72 -7.20 -2.45 17.03
N GLU A 73 -7.35 -1.85 18.21
CA GLU A 73 -7.49 -2.57 19.48
C GLU A 73 -8.69 -3.54 19.47
N LYS A 74 -9.80 -3.12 18.84
CA LYS A 74 -10.99 -3.98 18.70
C LYS A 74 -10.73 -5.22 17.85
N LEU A 75 -9.95 -5.10 16.77
CA LEU A 75 -9.59 -6.24 15.91
C LEU A 75 -8.57 -7.16 16.60
N GLU A 76 -7.58 -6.58 17.28
CA GLU A 76 -6.56 -7.33 18.04
C GLU A 76 -7.17 -8.11 19.21
N ALA A 77 -8.24 -7.58 19.81
CA ALA A 77 -9.02 -8.24 20.86
C ALA A 77 -9.92 -9.38 20.36
N ILE A 78 -10.10 -9.56 19.04
CA ILE A 78 -10.84 -10.70 18.50
C ILE A 78 -9.96 -11.95 18.65
N GLU A 79 -10.15 -12.67 19.75
CA GLU A 79 -9.61 -14.00 19.96
C GLU A 79 -10.47 -15.03 19.22
N PHE A 80 -9.90 -15.62 18.17
CA PHE A 80 -10.52 -16.77 17.49
C PHE A 80 -9.89 -18.04 18.05
N HIS A 81 -10.66 -18.82 18.80
CA HIS A 81 -10.21 -20.09 19.32
C HIS A 81 -10.33 -21.16 18.21
N ASP A 82 -9.20 -21.49 17.57
CA ASP A 82 -9.05 -22.64 16.65
C ASP A 82 -9.11 -23.99 17.40
N ASN A 83 -9.94 -24.07 18.46
CA ASN A 83 -9.98 -25.19 19.40
C ASN A 83 -11.06 -26.21 19.05
N ASP A 84 -11.88 -25.97 18.04
CA ASP A 84 -12.84 -26.95 17.56
C ASP A 84 -12.95 -26.92 16.02
N PRO A 85 -12.24 -27.82 15.30
CA PRO A 85 -12.29 -27.97 13.85
C PRO A 85 -13.69 -28.25 13.28
N LYS A 86 -14.71 -28.44 14.12
CA LYS A 86 -16.10 -28.67 13.72
C LYS A 86 -17.07 -27.54 14.05
N SER A 87 -16.67 -26.51 14.83
CA SER A 87 -17.62 -25.50 15.31
C SER A 87 -17.58 -24.15 14.59
N THR A 88 -16.60 -23.89 13.73
CA THR A 88 -16.50 -22.60 13.02
C THR A 88 -16.35 -22.76 11.51
N ASP A 89 -17.23 -22.10 10.74
CA ASP A 89 -17.31 -22.14 9.28
C ASP A 89 -15.93 -21.84 8.65
N ASP A 90 -15.45 -22.72 7.76
CA ASP A 90 -14.18 -22.56 7.03
C ASP A 90 -14.07 -21.18 6.35
N LYS A 91 -15.21 -20.59 5.98
CA LYS A 91 -15.30 -19.23 5.43
C LYS A 91 -14.95 -18.15 6.46
N LEU A 92 -15.47 -18.24 7.67
CA LEU A 92 -15.21 -17.26 8.73
C LEU A 92 -13.73 -17.30 9.15
N ASN A 93 -13.18 -18.50 9.25
CA ASN A 93 -11.74 -18.71 9.45
C ASN A 93 -10.90 -18.10 8.32
N TYR A 94 -11.30 -18.33 7.06
CA TYR A 94 -10.63 -17.70 5.91
C TYR A 94 -10.62 -16.16 6.03
N TYR A 95 -11.77 -15.55 6.31
CA TYR A 95 -11.87 -14.09 6.45
C TYR A 95 -11.04 -13.55 7.59
N PHE A 96 -11.06 -14.22 8.75
CA PHE A 96 -10.25 -13.83 9.90
C PHE A 96 -8.76 -13.75 9.55
N TYR A 97 -8.20 -14.82 8.96
CA TYR A 97 -6.79 -14.83 8.59
C TYR A 97 -6.48 -13.88 7.43
N LEU A 98 -7.39 -13.70 6.48
CA LEU A 98 -7.24 -12.70 5.43
C LEU A 98 -7.12 -11.28 6.02
N PHE A 99 -8.02 -10.90 6.92
CA PHE A 99 -8.02 -9.56 7.50
C PHE A 99 -6.86 -9.33 8.46
N LYS A 100 -6.45 -10.35 9.25
CA LYS A 100 -5.20 -10.28 10.01
C LYS A 100 -3.98 -10.10 9.11
N GLY A 101 -3.91 -10.81 7.99
CA GLY A 101 -2.85 -10.63 7.01
C GLY A 101 -2.81 -9.21 6.43
N ILE A 102 -3.97 -8.64 6.06
CA ILE A 102 -4.08 -7.25 5.58
C ILE A 102 -3.66 -6.26 6.68
N TYR A 103 -4.03 -6.51 7.93
CA TYR A 103 -3.67 -5.65 9.05
C TYR A 103 -2.17 -5.63 9.33
N GLU A 104 -1.53 -6.80 9.39
CA GLU A 104 -0.09 -6.88 9.56
C GLU A 104 0.67 -6.26 8.38
N ASP A 105 0.17 -6.42 7.14
CA ASP A 105 0.75 -5.76 5.96
C ASP A 105 0.64 -4.23 6.06
N TYR A 106 -0.50 -3.72 6.53
CA TYR A 106 -0.68 -2.29 6.80
C TYR A 106 0.33 -1.77 7.85
N LYS A 107 0.60 -2.54 8.91
CA LYS A 107 1.63 -2.24 9.91
C LYS A 107 3.06 -2.40 9.39
N GLN A 108 3.25 -2.72 8.10
CA GLN A 108 4.55 -3.03 7.48
C GLN A 108 5.22 -4.30 8.07
N ASN A 109 4.46 -5.14 8.78
CA ASN A 109 4.90 -6.43 9.30
C ASN A 109 4.73 -7.52 8.23
N HIS A 110 5.43 -7.38 7.10
CA HIS A 110 5.22 -8.24 5.92
C HIS A 110 5.46 -9.74 6.19
N THR A 111 6.31 -10.10 7.17
CA THR A 111 6.55 -11.49 7.59
C THR A 111 5.29 -12.13 8.18
N GLU A 112 4.67 -11.45 9.14
CA GLU A 112 3.44 -11.93 9.79
C GLU A 112 2.25 -11.88 8.82
N ALA A 113 2.20 -10.83 7.98
CA ALA A 113 1.22 -10.77 6.90
C ALA A 113 1.28 -12.01 5.99
N LEU A 114 2.50 -12.42 5.60
CA LEU A 114 2.70 -13.61 4.77
C LEU A 114 2.26 -14.90 5.48
N ASN A 115 2.55 -15.02 6.78
CA ASN A 115 2.11 -16.16 7.58
C ASN A 115 0.58 -16.26 7.59
N PHE A 116 -0.12 -15.16 7.86
CA PHE A 116 -1.58 -15.13 7.86
C PHE A 116 -2.19 -15.39 6.47
N PHE A 117 -1.64 -14.80 5.40
CA PHE A 117 -2.13 -15.09 4.04
C PHE A 117 -1.94 -16.55 3.64
N ARG A 118 -0.84 -17.20 4.04
CA ARG A 118 -0.65 -18.65 3.80
C ARG A 118 -1.67 -19.50 4.56
N ILE A 119 -2.06 -19.10 5.77
CA ILE A 119 -3.10 -19.79 6.53
C ILE A 119 -4.48 -19.61 5.88
N ALA A 120 -4.78 -18.40 5.38
CA ALA A 120 -5.99 -18.13 4.61
C ALA A 120 -6.01 -18.93 3.28
N GLU A 121 -4.89 -19.03 2.58
CA GLU A 121 -4.77 -19.75 1.30
C GLU A 121 -5.19 -21.22 1.42
N LYS A 122 -4.81 -21.89 2.51
CA LYS A 122 -5.19 -23.30 2.77
C LYS A 122 -6.71 -23.50 2.81
N ARG A 123 -7.47 -22.46 3.14
CA ARG A 123 -8.94 -22.46 3.23
C ARG A 123 -9.61 -21.84 2.02
N LEU A 124 -8.85 -21.35 1.03
CA LEU A 124 -9.38 -20.72 -0.18
C LEU A 124 -10.27 -21.66 -1.00
N GLY A 125 -10.04 -22.98 -0.91
CA GLY A 125 -10.87 -24.00 -1.56
C GLY A 125 -12.32 -24.05 -1.05
N ALA A 126 -12.59 -23.61 0.18
CA ALA A 126 -13.95 -23.51 0.74
C ALA A 126 -14.73 -22.29 0.21
N ILE A 127 -14.03 -21.33 -0.42
CA ILE A 127 -14.62 -20.13 -0.96
C ILE A 127 -15.16 -20.40 -2.37
N GLN A 128 -16.48 -20.37 -2.54
CA GLN A 128 -17.11 -20.58 -3.85
C GLN A 128 -17.09 -19.34 -4.75
N ASN A 129 -16.98 -18.15 -4.17
CA ASN A 129 -17.05 -16.90 -4.93
C ASN A 129 -15.70 -16.59 -5.61
N GLU A 130 -15.67 -16.64 -6.94
CA GLU A 130 -14.46 -16.38 -7.74
C GLU A 130 -13.89 -14.96 -7.54
N ILE A 131 -14.74 -13.95 -7.32
CA ILE A 131 -14.27 -12.60 -7.02
C ILE A 131 -13.48 -12.58 -5.70
N GLU A 132 -13.90 -13.37 -4.72
CA GLU A 132 -13.19 -13.46 -3.44
C GLU A 132 -11.80 -14.07 -3.61
N LYS A 133 -11.69 -15.10 -4.46
CA LYS A 133 -10.39 -15.67 -4.84
C LYS A 133 -9.53 -14.65 -5.56
N ALA A 134 -10.11 -13.84 -6.45
CA ALA A 134 -9.39 -12.77 -7.13
C ALA A 134 -8.89 -11.70 -6.15
N GLU A 135 -9.68 -11.33 -5.15
CA GLU A 135 -9.28 -10.41 -4.08
C GLU A 135 -8.11 -10.96 -3.26
N PHE A 136 -8.18 -12.24 -2.86
CA PHE A 136 -7.07 -12.92 -2.19
C PHE A 136 -5.79 -12.86 -3.03
N HIS A 137 -5.86 -13.27 -4.29
CA HIS A 137 -4.71 -13.28 -5.19
C HIS A 137 -4.16 -11.87 -5.44
N TYR A 138 -5.03 -10.85 -5.53
CA TYR A 138 -4.57 -9.47 -5.60
C TYR A 138 -3.80 -9.06 -4.34
N LYS A 139 -4.33 -9.39 -3.15
CA LYS A 139 -3.71 -9.03 -1.86
C LYS A 139 -2.37 -9.71 -1.64
N ILE A 140 -2.29 -11.02 -1.83
CA ILE A 140 -1.01 -11.73 -1.71
C ILE A 140 -0.03 -11.31 -2.81
N GLY A 141 -0.53 -10.95 -4.01
CA GLY A 141 0.27 -10.38 -5.09
C GLY A 141 0.90 -9.02 -4.73
N VAL A 142 0.16 -8.14 -4.04
CA VAL A 142 0.67 -6.88 -3.47
C VAL A 142 1.75 -7.16 -2.42
N LEU A 143 1.50 -8.09 -1.49
CA LEU A 143 2.50 -8.45 -0.48
C LEU A 143 3.79 -8.99 -1.13
N TYR A 144 3.67 -9.85 -2.13
CA TYR A 144 4.84 -10.35 -2.85
C TYR A 144 5.58 -9.26 -3.63
N TYR A 145 4.89 -8.22 -4.11
CA TYR A 145 5.55 -7.05 -4.68
C TYR A 145 6.38 -6.32 -3.62
N ASN A 146 5.80 -6.05 -2.44
CA ASN A 146 6.49 -5.40 -1.32
C ASN A 146 7.71 -6.21 -0.84
N LEU A 147 7.61 -7.54 -0.88
CA LEU A 147 8.70 -8.48 -0.54
C LEU A 147 9.72 -8.69 -1.68
N LYS A 148 9.59 -7.99 -2.82
CA LYS A 148 10.42 -8.17 -4.02
C LYS A 148 10.43 -9.60 -4.58
N ALA A 149 9.38 -10.38 -4.30
CA ALA A 149 9.14 -11.69 -4.88
C ALA A 149 8.41 -11.55 -6.23
N THR A 150 9.07 -10.88 -7.19
CA THR A 150 8.48 -10.38 -8.43
C THR A 150 7.70 -11.44 -9.24
N TRP A 151 8.24 -12.65 -9.37
CA TRP A 151 7.58 -13.73 -10.11
C TRP A 151 6.30 -14.23 -9.44
N LEU A 152 6.31 -14.35 -8.10
CA LEU A 152 5.12 -14.73 -7.33
C LEU A 152 4.07 -13.62 -7.37
N SER A 153 4.50 -12.36 -7.26
CA SER A 153 3.63 -11.20 -7.41
C SER A 153 2.91 -11.23 -8.76
N ILE A 154 3.67 -11.28 -9.87
CA ILE A 154 3.09 -11.35 -11.22
C ILE A 154 2.14 -12.55 -11.38
N HIS A 155 2.54 -13.73 -10.88
CA HIS A 155 1.71 -14.93 -10.96
C HIS A 155 0.32 -14.71 -10.33
N HIS A 156 0.28 -14.27 -9.06
CA HIS A 156 -0.99 -14.04 -8.37
C HIS A 156 -1.78 -12.87 -8.97
N ILE A 157 -1.13 -11.80 -9.40
CA ILE A 157 -1.83 -10.67 -10.02
C ILE A 157 -2.46 -11.07 -11.35
N ASN A 158 -1.82 -11.94 -12.14
CA ASN A 158 -2.39 -12.46 -13.38
C ASN A 158 -3.64 -13.31 -13.12
N ILE A 159 -3.64 -14.14 -12.06
CA ILE A 159 -4.83 -14.89 -11.67
C ILE A 159 -5.97 -13.91 -11.32
N ALA A 160 -5.68 -12.94 -10.45
CA ALA A 160 -6.66 -11.93 -10.06
C ALA A 160 -7.21 -11.14 -11.27
N ALA A 161 -6.32 -10.69 -12.16
CA ALA A 161 -6.68 -9.93 -13.35
C ALA A 161 -7.58 -10.75 -14.30
N GLY A 162 -7.24 -12.02 -14.53
CA GLY A 162 -8.02 -12.92 -15.38
C GLY A 162 -9.45 -13.11 -14.86
N ILE A 163 -9.61 -13.26 -13.55
CA ILE A 163 -10.94 -13.34 -12.93
C ILE A 163 -11.65 -11.99 -13.03
N PHE A 164 -11.07 -10.89 -12.56
CA PHE A 164 -11.73 -9.58 -12.56
C PHE A 164 -12.17 -9.11 -13.95
N GLN A 165 -11.42 -9.46 -15.00
CA GLN A 165 -11.76 -9.12 -16.38
C GLN A 165 -13.03 -9.82 -16.87
N GLY A 166 -13.39 -10.96 -16.28
CA GLY A 166 -14.61 -11.71 -16.60
C GLY A 166 -15.89 -11.16 -15.97
N TYR A 167 -15.81 -10.19 -15.06
CA TYR A 167 -16.97 -9.69 -14.31
C TYR A 167 -17.16 -8.17 -14.48
N GLU A 168 -18.39 -7.77 -14.81
CA GLU A 168 -18.77 -6.36 -14.86
C GLU A 168 -18.67 -5.69 -13.49
N GLY A 169 -18.31 -4.41 -13.48
CA GLY A 169 -18.15 -3.61 -12.26
C GLY A 169 -16.79 -3.73 -11.56
N TYR A 170 -15.86 -4.56 -12.07
CA TYR A 170 -14.50 -4.72 -11.52
C TYR A 170 -13.42 -4.00 -12.34
N THR A 171 -13.80 -3.05 -13.21
CA THR A 171 -12.87 -2.26 -14.03
C THR A 171 -11.74 -1.62 -13.22
N LYS A 172 -12.04 -1.07 -12.03
CA LYS A 172 -11.04 -0.49 -11.13
C LYS A 172 -10.01 -1.53 -10.67
N ARG A 173 -10.42 -2.78 -10.43
CA ARG A 173 -9.52 -3.87 -10.06
C ARG A 173 -8.63 -4.29 -11.21
N VAL A 174 -9.18 -4.37 -12.43
CA VAL A 174 -8.38 -4.63 -13.62
C VAL A 174 -7.30 -3.56 -13.83
N ILE A 175 -7.64 -2.28 -13.62
CA ILE A 175 -6.67 -1.17 -13.66
C ILE A 175 -5.59 -1.36 -12.59
N ASN A 176 -5.98 -1.65 -11.33
CA ASN A 176 -5.03 -1.89 -10.25
C ASN A 176 -4.07 -3.06 -10.55
N CYS A 177 -4.58 -4.17 -11.09
CA CYS A 177 -3.74 -5.29 -11.53
C CYS A 177 -2.73 -4.86 -12.60
N LYS A 178 -3.16 -4.11 -13.63
CA LYS A 178 -2.27 -3.61 -14.69
C LYS A 178 -1.17 -2.71 -14.13
N MET A 179 -1.52 -1.78 -13.23
CA MET A 179 -0.54 -0.93 -12.58
C MET A 179 0.50 -1.76 -11.81
N LEU A 180 0.06 -2.75 -11.05
CA LEU A 180 0.96 -3.56 -10.22
C LEU A 180 1.85 -4.50 -11.06
N ILE A 181 1.35 -5.02 -12.19
CA ILE A 181 2.20 -5.73 -13.16
C ILE A 181 3.22 -4.76 -13.77
N GLY A 182 2.80 -3.53 -14.10
CA GLY A 182 3.69 -2.47 -14.58
C GLY A 182 4.81 -2.15 -13.59
N LEU A 183 4.50 -2.05 -12.29
CA LEU A 183 5.51 -1.87 -11.24
C LEU A 183 6.47 -3.06 -11.14
N ASN A 184 5.97 -4.29 -11.22
CA ASN A 184 6.85 -5.48 -11.27
C ASN A 184 7.74 -5.54 -12.52
N TYR A 185 7.32 -4.93 -13.63
CA TYR A 185 8.14 -4.80 -14.84
C TYR A 185 9.22 -3.72 -14.71
N ILE A 186 8.96 -2.65 -13.95
CA ILE A 186 9.99 -1.67 -13.58
C ILE A 186 11.13 -2.35 -12.83
N ASP A 187 10.81 -3.20 -11.84
CA ASP A 187 11.82 -3.95 -11.07
C ASP A 187 12.66 -4.91 -11.93
N GLN A 188 12.14 -5.30 -13.09
CA GLN A 188 12.82 -6.12 -14.09
C GLN A 188 13.50 -5.30 -15.20
N PHE A 189 13.51 -3.96 -15.11
CA PHE A 189 13.99 -3.06 -16.15
C PHE A 189 13.25 -3.20 -17.50
N LYS A 190 12.04 -3.78 -17.50
CA LYS A 190 11.14 -3.92 -18.65
C LYS A 190 10.31 -2.65 -18.83
N PHE A 191 11.00 -1.55 -19.08
CA PHE A 191 10.41 -0.20 -19.07
C PHE A 191 9.36 -0.02 -20.18
N SER A 192 9.61 -0.52 -21.38
CA SER A 192 8.66 -0.43 -22.50
C SER A 192 7.35 -1.18 -22.23
N GLU A 193 7.43 -2.39 -21.67
CA GLU A 193 6.26 -3.17 -21.31
C GLU A 193 5.49 -2.56 -20.13
N SER A 194 6.21 -2.01 -19.16
CA SER A 194 5.61 -1.24 -18.06
C SER A 194 4.88 0.00 -18.57
N GLU A 195 5.50 0.76 -19.47
CA GLU A 195 4.92 1.95 -20.07
C GLU A 195 3.60 1.65 -20.79
N ALA A 196 3.55 0.57 -21.56
CA ALA A 196 2.33 0.15 -22.25
C ALA A 196 1.19 -0.16 -21.26
N LEU A 197 1.47 -0.87 -20.17
CA LEU A 197 0.49 -1.19 -19.13
C LEU A 197 0.00 0.06 -18.39
N LEU A 198 0.91 0.99 -18.07
CA LEU A 198 0.59 2.20 -17.34
C LEU A 198 -0.18 3.21 -18.19
N ASN A 199 0.15 3.35 -19.48
CA ASN A 199 -0.66 4.13 -20.42
C ASN A 199 -2.08 3.57 -20.54
N GLU A 200 -2.21 2.26 -20.67
CA GLU A 200 -3.54 1.64 -20.71
C GLU A 200 -4.33 1.84 -19.40
N ALA A 201 -3.64 1.81 -18.25
CA ALA A 201 -4.25 2.09 -16.95
C ALA A 201 -4.74 3.55 -16.86
N ILE A 202 -3.94 4.52 -17.32
CA ILE A 202 -4.32 5.94 -17.40
C ILE A 202 -5.56 6.09 -18.29
N ASP A 203 -5.51 5.61 -19.54
CA ASP A 203 -6.59 5.72 -20.52
C ASP A 203 -7.91 5.14 -19.99
N ARG A 204 -7.85 3.97 -19.34
CA ARG A 204 -9.03 3.33 -18.75
C ARG A 204 -9.57 4.13 -17.58
N THR A 205 -8.70 4.67 -16.73
CA THR A 205 -9.09 5.47 -15.56
C THR A 205 -9.76 6.77 -15.97
N GLU A 206 -9.20 7.46 -16.97
CA GLU A 206 -9.78 8.67 -17.56
C GLU A 206 -11.15 8.40 -18.17
N LYS A 207 -11.31 7.29 -18.92
CA LYS A 207 -12.59 6.89 -19.53
C LYS A 207 -13.71 6.64 -18.50
N ILE A 208 -13.38 6.07 -17.34
CA ILE A 208 -14.37 5.85 -16.28
C ILE A 208 -14.55 7.08 -15.37
N GLY A 209 -13.78 8.14 -15.59
CA GLY A 209 -13.87 9.39 -14.82
C GLY A 209 -13.47 9.25 -13.34
N ASP A 210 -12.69 8.23 -12.98
CA ASP A 210 -12.35 7.96 -11.58
C ASP A 210 -11.21 8.88 -11.09
N GLN A 211 -11.60 10.02 -10.51
CA GLN A 211 -10.68 11.00 -9.95
C GLN A 211 -9.91 10.49 -8.72
N PHE A 212 -10.39 9.45 -8.04
CA PHE A 212 -9.69 8.87 -6.90
C PHE A 212 -8.53 7.98 -7.35
N LEU A 213 -8.72 7.22 -8.44
CA LEU A 213 -7.70 6.32 -8.97
C LEU A 213 -6.68 7.02 -9.88
N LEU A 214 -7.07 8.10 -10.54
CA LEU A 214 -6.25 8.81 -11.52
C LEU A 214 -4.87 9.28 -10.98
N PRO A 215 -4.73 9.83 -9.75
CA PRO A 215 -3.44 10.20 -9.19
C PRO A 215 -2.45 9.03 -9.11
N TYR A 216 -2.91 7.83 -8.77
CA TYR A 216 -2.07 6.64 -8.68
C TYR A 216 -1.50 6.25 -10.06
N THR A 217 -2.31 6.40 -11.11
CA THR A 217 -1.87 6.08 -12.48
C THR A 217 -0.79 7.04 -12.96
N TYR A 218 -0.95 8.35 -12.70
CA TYR A 218 0.07 9.36 -13.01
C TYR A 218 1.31 9.21 -12.14
N TYR A 219 1.16 8.93 -10.85
CA TYR A 219 2.29 8.65 -9.95
C TYR A 219 3.12 7.47 -10.48
N ASN A 220 2.50 6.34 -10.82
CA ASN A 220 3.21 5.16 -11.31
C ASN A 220 3.93 5.44 -12.64
N MET A 221 3.34 6.24 -13.53
CA MET A 221 4.02 6.68 -14.76
C MET A 221 5.21 7.59 -14.45
N GLY A 222 5.07 8.51 -13.49
CA GLY A 222 6.19 9.33 -13.02
C GLY A 222 7.31 8.47 -12.44
N PHE A 223 6.97 7.47 -11.65
CA PHE A 223 7.92 6.51 -11.07
C PHE A 223 8.64 5.70 -12.14
N LEU A 224 7.93 5.23 -13.18
CA LEU A 224 8.57 4.62 -14.34
C LEU A 224 9.60 5.57 -14.98
N LYS A 225 9.22 6.82 -15.26
CA LYS A 225 10.13 7.81 -15.86
C LYS A 225 11.33 8.11 -14.98
N SER A 226 11.17 8.14 -13.65
CA SER A 226 12.31 8.34 -12.74
C SER A 226 13.28 7.16 -12.77
N LYS A 227 12.78 5.92 -12.92
CA LYS A 227 13.58 4.69 -13.08
C LYS A 227 14.27 4.57 -14.44
N GLU A 228 13.73 5.22 -15.46
CA GLU A 228 14.42 5.44 -16.74
C GLU A 228 15.49 6.56 -16.67
N GLU A 229 15.72 7.16 -15.50
CA GLU A 229 16.55 8.36 -15.29
C GLU A 229 16.05 9.61 -16.06
N LYS A 230 14.79 9.60 -16.52
CA LYS A 230 14.11 10.71 -17.22
C LYS A 230 13.38 11.61 -16.22
N HIS A 231 14.13 12.22 -15.30
CA HIS A 231 13.58 12.98 -14.16
C HIS A 231 12.69 14.16 -14.54
N GLU A 232 12.99 14.87 -15.63
CA GLU A 232 12.13 15.96 -16.11
C GLU A 232 10.75 15.46 -16.59
N GLU A 233 10.70 14.28 -17.22
CA GLU A 233 9.43 13.66 -17.62
C GLU A 233 8.67 13.14 -16.40
N ALA A 234 9.37 12.54 -15.43
CA ALA A 234 8.78 12.10 -14.17
C ALA A 234 8.04 13.25 -13.46
N LEU A 235 8.69 14.41 -13.35
CA LEU A 235 8.10 15.62 -12.74
C LEU A 235 6.83 16.09 -13.46
N LYS A 236 6.71 15.92 -14.78
CA LYS A 236 5.46 16.26 -15.50
C LYS A 236 4.30 15.38 -15.04
N TYR A 237 4.54 14.08 -14.84
CA TYR A 237 3.51 13.16 -14.38
C TYR A 237 3.18 13.35 -12.89
N TYR A 238 4.17 13.58 -12.03
CA TYR A 238 3.90 13.92 -10.62
C TYR A 238 3.06 15.20 -10.52
N ASN A 239 3.35 16.24 -11.32
CA ASN A 239 2.53 17.44 -11.38
C ASN A 239 1.09 17.17 -11.85
N LYS A 240 0.88 16.22 -12.79
CA LYS A 240 -0.48 15.78 -13.16
C LYS A 240 -1.19 15.11 -11.98
N ALA A 241 -0.50 14.28 -11.19
CA ALA A 241 -1.08 13.68 -10.00
C ALA A 241 -1.48 14.74 -8.95
N PHE A 242 -0.60 15.72 -8.68
CA PHE A 242 -0.88 16.83 -7.77
C PHE A 242 -2.00 17.77 -8.23
N ALA A 243 -2.25 17.85 -9.55
CA ALA A 243 -3.35 18.65 -10.09
C ALA A 243 -4.74 18.03 -9.85
N ILE A 244 -4.81 16.77 -9.42
CA ILE A 244 -6.09 16.11 -9.12
C ILE A 244 -6.62 16.59 -7.77
N LYS A 245 -7.88 17.01 -7.78
CA LYS A 245 -8.59 17.50 -6.60
C LYS A 245 -8.65 16.40 -5.52
N ASP A 246 -8.44 16.80 -4.26
CA ASP A 246 -8.49 15.95 -3.07
C ASP A 246 -7.38 14.87 -2.96
N PHE A 247 -6.37 14.85 -3.86
CA PHE A 247 -5.28 13.85 -3.79
C PHE A 247 -4.59 13.84 -2.42
N GLU A 248 -4.25 15.01 -1.89
CA GLU A 248 -3.61 15.19 -0.58
C GLU A 248 -4.46 14.68 0.60
N SER A 249 -5.78 14.85 0.52
CA SER A 249 -6.71 14.51 1.61
C SER A 249 -7.22 13.07 1.57
N LYS A 250 -7.43 12.52 0.37
CA LYS A 250 -8.11 11.23 0.17
C LYS A 250 -7.15 10.06 -0.11
N ALA A 251 -5.90 10.35 -0.46
CA ALA A 251 -4.88 9.35 -0.73
C ALA A 251 -3.57 9.79 -0.08
N GLN A 252 -3.58 9.96 1.25
CA GLN A 252 -2.53 10.64 1.99
C GLN A 252 -1.18 9.93 1.85
N TYR A 253 -1.20 8.60 1.91
CA TYR A 253 0.02 7.80 1.75
C TYR A 253 0.61 7.91 0.34
N ALA A 254 -0.24 7.79 -0.70
CA ALA A 254 0.20 7.91 -2.08
C ALA A 254 0.67 9.33 -2.43
N TYR A 255 0.03 10.35 -1.84
CA TYR A 255 0.49 11.73 -1.93
C TYR A 255 1.89 11.89 -1.36
N LEU A 256 2.14 11.35 -0.16
CA LEU A 256 3.45 11.43 0.50
C LEU A 256 4.55 10.70 -0.28
N LEU A 257 4.23 9.54 -0.88
CA LEU A 257 5.11 8.85 -1.83
C LEU A 257 5.43 9.72 -3.05
N CYS A 258 4.42 10.35 -3.65
CA CYS A 258 4.59 11.25 -4.79
C CYS A 258 5.46 12.47 -4.45
N VAL A 259 5.29 13.04 -3.25
CA VAL A 259 6.15 14.12 -2.74
C VAL A 259 7.59 13.66 -2.63
N TYR A 260 7.81 12.49 -2.01
CA TYR A 260 9.15 11.93 -1.84
C TYR A 260 9.87 11.71 -3.19
N GLU A 261 9.20 11.09 -4.16
CA GLU A 261 9.78 10.86 -5.48
C GLU A 261 9.96 12.16 -6.29
N THR A 262 9.08 13.14 -6.09
CA THR A 262 9.24 14.50 -6.66
C THR A 262 10.51 15.17 -6.13
N VAL A 263 10.76 15.11 -4.82
CA VAL A 263 12.00 15.62 -4.22
C VAL A 263 13.22 14.94 -4.83
N ARG A 264 13.23 13.60 -4.93
CA ARG A 264 14.36 12.85 -5.52
C ARG A 264 14.63 13.27 -6.96
N SER A 265 13.61 13.38 -7.80
CA SER A 265 13.76 13.84 -9.19
C SER A 265 14.20 15.31 -9.29
N LEU A 266 13.75 16.20 -8.40
CA LEU A 266 14.20 17.60 -8.37
C LEU A 266 15.68 17.73 -7.99
N LEU A 267 16.14 16.95 -7.02
CA LEU A 267 17.55 16.91 -6.61
C LEU A 267 18.45 16.42 -7.74
N LYS A 268 17.96 15.51 -8.60
CA LYS A 268 18.67 15.00 -9.79
C LYS A 268 18.60 15.93 -11.01
N THR A 269 17.76 16.98 -11.00
CA THR A 269 17.61 17.96 -12.10
C THR A 269 18.18 19.34 -11.75
N ASN A 270 19.09 19.40 -10.78
CA ASN A 270 19.76 20.62 -10.30
C ASN A 270 18.78 21.72 -9.84
N SER A 271 17.55 21.34 -9.47
CA SER A 271 16.47 22.24 -9.05
C SER A 271 16.32 22.24 -7.53
N GLN A 272 17.42 22.50 -6.83
CA GLN A 272 17.54 22.31 -5.38
C GLN A 272 16.56 23.17 -4.57
N ASP A 273 16.33 24.43 -4.95
CA ASP A 273 15.40 25.32 -4.24
C ASP A 273 13.97 24.77 -4.26
N LYS A 274 13.52 24.24 -5.40
CA LYS A 274 12.22 23.59 -5.52
C LYS A 274 12.17 22.29 -4.72
N ALA A 275 13.27 21.53 -4.70
CA ALA A 275 13.35 20.31 -3.90
C ALA A 275 13.15 20.62 -2.40
N PHE A 276 13.76 21.70 -1.89
CA PHE A 276 13.57 22.08 -0.49
C PHE A 276 12.14 22.52 -0.16
N GLN A 277 11.46 23.23 -1.07
CA GLN A 277 10.04 23.56 -0.90
C GLN A 277 9.19 22.28 -0.76
N TRP A 278 9.45 21.26 -1.59
CA TRP A 278 8.76 19.97 -1.49
C TRP A 278 9.17 19.15 -0.27
N ILE A 279 10.41 19.28 0.22
CA ILE A 279 10.84 18.68 1.49
C ILE A 279 10.03 19.25 2.66
N ASP A 280 9.77 20.56 2.67
CA ASP A 280 8.94 21.18 3.72
C ASP A 280 7.49 20.64 3.70
N VAL A 281 6.92 20.49 2.50
CA VAL A 281 5.62 19.82 2.30
C VAL A 281 5.67 18.39 2.85
N GLY A 282 6.72 17.65 2.51
CA GLY A 282 6.95 16.28 2.99
C GLY A 282 7.06 16.19 4.51
N PHE A 283 7.76 17.11 5.16
CA PHE A 283 7.86 17.18 6.62
C PHE A 283 6.53 17.48 7.29
N LYS A 284 5.77 18.44 6.76
CA LYS A 284 4.45 18.76 7.30
C LYS A 284 3.54 17.54 7.24
N LYS A 285 3.44 16.92 6.06
CA LYS A 285 2.55 15.79 5.83
C LYS A 285 2.97 14.53 6.59
N SER A 286 4.28 14.24 6.67
CA SER A 286 4.77 13.09 7.45
C SER A 286 4.46 13.23 8.94
N ARG A 287 4.54 14.44 9.52
CA ARG A 287 4.13 14.70 10.91
C ARG A 287 2.63 14.53 11.12
N GLU A 288 1.81 15.05 10.19
CA GLU A 288 0.35 14.87 10.24
C GLU A 288 -0.04 13.39 10.24
N MET A 289 0.69 12.57 9.49
CA MET A 289 0.48 11.12 9.39
C MET A 289 1.22 10.32 10.47
N ASN A 290 1.97 10.97 11.37
CA ASN A 290 2.89 10.32 12.33
C ASN A 290 3.86 9.32 11.66
N SER A 291 4.29 9.60 10.42
CA SER A 291 5.13 8.69 9.65
C SER A 291 6.62 8.95 9.86
N LYS A 292 7.19 8.24 10.84
CA LYS A 292 8.61 8.35 11.21
C LYS A 292 9.57 7.97 10.07
N ILE A 293 9.23 6.96 9.26
CA ILE A 293 10.05 6.53 8.11
C ILE A 293 10.19 7.68 7.10
N PHE A 294 9.09 8.31 6.69
CA PHE A 294 9.15 9.43 5.75
C PHE A 294 9.89 10.64 6.35
N GLU A 295 9.68 10.96 7.63
CA GLU A 295 10.45 12.02 8.29
C GLU A 295 11.96 11.78 8.21
N LEU A 296 12.41 10.54 8.45
CA LEU A 296 13.83 10.18 8.38
C LEU A 296 14.35 10.27 6.93
N LYS A 297 13.57 9.82 5.95
CA LYS A 297 13.90 9.93 4.52
C LYS A 297 14.09 11.40 4.11
N PHE A 298 13.18 12.30 4.50
CA PHE A 298 13.31 13.74 4.22
C PHE A 298 14.47 14.38 4.98
N LYS A 299 14.73 13.98 6.25
CA LYS A 299 15.92 14.44 7.01
C LYS A 299 17.22 14.08 6.30
N ILE A 300 17.33 12.86 5.77
CA ILE A 300 18.50 12.42 5.02
C ILE A 300 18.67 13.27 3.76
N LEU A 301 17.63 13.41 2.93
CA LEU A 301 17.71 14.20 1.68
C LEU A 301 18.04 15.68 1.97
N HIS A 302 17.41 16.28 2.98
CA HIS A 302 17.72 17.65 3.38
C HIS A 302 19.18 17.81 3.85
N THR A 303 19.65 16.91 4.71
CA THR A 303 21.01 16.94 5.27
C THR A 303 22.08 16.70 4.20
N LEU A 304 21.80 15.82 3.24
CA LEU A 304 22.70 15.48 2.14
C LEU A 304 23.04 16.72 1.29
N TYR A 305 22.04 17.55 1.00
CA TYR A 305 22.16 18.73 0.13
C TYR A 305 22.35 20.06 0.86
N THR A 306 22.36 20.07 2.20
CA THR A 306 22.78 21.23 3.01
C THR A 306 24.24 21.08 3.44
N SER A 307 24.84 22.07 4.11
CA SER A 307 26.24 21.99 4.59
C SER A 307 26.34 22.10 6.13
N PRO A 308 25.67 21.21 6.90
CA PRO A 308 25.78 21.23 8.35
C PRO A 308 27.14 20.69 8.83
N PRO A 309 27.60 21.10 10.03
CA PRO A 309 28.71 20.43 10.69
C PRO A 309 28.32 18.97 10.96
N ASN A 310 29.26 18.03 10.80
CA ASN A 310 29.04 16.60 11.05
C ASN A 310 27.92 15.97 10.19
N LYS A 311 27.77 16.42 8.93
CA LYS A 311 26.80 15.89 7.95
C LYS A 311 26.79 14.35 7.93
N MET A 312 27.97 13.75 7.90
CA MET A 312 28.13 12.30 7.76
C MET A 312 27.54 11.56 8.97
N GLU A 313 27.88 12.02 10.17
CA GLU A 313 27.40 11.45 11.44
C GLU A 313 25.88 11.55 11.53
N MET A 314 25.30 12.70 11.19
CA MET A 314 23.84 12.89 11.18
C MET A 314 23.14 11.91 10.23
N ILE A 315 23.66 11.75 9.00
CA ILE A 315 23.07 10.80 8.04
C ILE A 315 23.19 9.37 8.57
N LYS A 316 24.33 8.98 9.15
CA LYS A 316 24.49 7.66 9.76
C LYS A 316 23.48 7.40 10.88
N ASP A 317 23.20 8.39 11.72
CA ASP A 317 22.21 8.27 12.80
C ASP A 317 20.78 8.09 12.27
N PHE A 318 20.40 8.81 11.21
CA PHE A 318 19.10 8.63 10.57
C PHE A 318 18.98 7.27 9.88
N VAL A 319 20.06 6.80 9.26
CA VAL A 319 20.13 5.48 8.63
C VAL A 319 19.99 4.37 9.68
N HIS A 320 20.66 4.51 10.83
CA HIS A 320 20.53 3.55 11.93
C HIS A 320 19.09 3.45 12.47
N GLN A 321 18.40 4.58 12.57
CA GLN A 321 16.99 4.60 12.95
C GLN A 321 16.13 3.86 11.91
N LEU A 322 16.35 4.10 10.61
CA LEU A 322 15.65 3.34 9.56
C LEU A 322 15.96 1.83 9.59
N GLU A 323 17.20 1.44 9.93
CA GLU A 323 17.56 0.03 10.14
C GLU A 323 16.78 -0.59 11.31
N THR A 324 16.54 0.17 12.40
CA THR A 324 15.76 -0.28 13.56
C THR A 324 14.28 -0.46 13.21
N GLU A 325 13.73 0.42 12.38
CA GLU A 325 12.37 0.31 11.83
C GLU A 325 12.25 -0.75 10.72
N LYS A 326 13.33 -1.49 10.40
CA LYS A 326 13.38 -2.50 9.33
C LYS A 326 12.95 -1.99 7.95
N ALA A 327 13.18 -0.71 7.65
CA ALA A 327 12.82 -0.06 6.39
C ALA A 327 13.81 -0.40 5.25
N TRP A 328 14.05 -1.69 5.01
CA TRP A 328 15.12 -2.18 4.13
C TRP A 328 14.92 -1.79 2.66
N VAL A 329 13.67 -1.80 2.18
CA VAL A 329 13.32 -1.37 0.81
C VAL A 329 13.62 0.12 0.61
N ASP A 330 13.24 0.96 1.58
CA ASP A 330 13.54 2.40 1.55
C ASP A 330 15.04 2.67 1.59
N LEU A 331 15.76 1.97 2.47
CA LEU A 331 17.20 2.11 2.64
C LEU A 331 17.97 1.75 1.37
N GLU A 332 17.60 0.69 0.67
CA GLU A 332 18.27 0.26 -0.55
C GLU A 332 18.35 1.41 -1.58
N GLU A 333 17.21 2.03 -1.87
CA GLU A 333 17.17 3.10 -2.87
C GLU A 333 17.75 4.43 -2.37
N LEU A 334 17.41 4.82 -1.14
CA LEU A 334 17.85 6.10 -0.58
C LEU A 334 19.38 6.12 -0.41
N LEU A 335 19.97 5.03 0.08
CA LEU A 335 21.40 4.96 0.28
C LEU A 335 22.19 4.92 -1.02
N MET A 336 21.60 4.38 -2.10
CA MET A 336 22.20 4.47 -3.43
C MET A 336 22.31 5.93 -3.89
N ASP A 337 21.26 6.74 -3.67
CA ASP A 337 21.29 8.18 -3.99
C ASP A 337 22.33 8.92 -3.12
N VAL A 338 22.41 8.60 -1.82
CA VAL A 338 23.42 9.16 -0.90
C VAL A 338 24.84 8.81 -1.37
N ALA A 339 25.10 7.53 -1.70
CA ALA A 339 26.40 7.07 -2.15
C ALA A 339 26.83 7.75 -3.46
N ASN A 340 25.90 7.85 -4.43
CA ASN A 340 26.14 8.53 -5.70
C ASN A 340 26.47 10.02 -5.51
N TYR A 341 25.78 10.71 -4.60
CA TYR A 341 26.09 12.09 -4.24
C TYR A 341 27.53 12.25 -3.75
N TYR A 342 27.97 11.44 -2.78
CA TYR A 342 29.34 11.51 -2.27
C TYR A 342 30.38 11.17 -3.34
N ARG A 343 30.08 10.18 -4.21
CA ARG A 343 30.93 9.82 -5.36
C ARG A 343 31.10 11.00 -6.31
N GLU A 344 30.04 11.71 -6.66
CA GLU A 344 30.09 12.90 -7.54
C GLU A 344 30.90 14.03 -6.93
N LYS A 345 30.89 14.17 -5.59
CA LYS A 345 31.75 15.10 -4.84
C LYS A 345 33.19 14.61 -4.65
N LYS A 346 33.54 13.42 -5.18
CA LYS A 346 34.85 12.76 -5.03
C LYS A 346 35.20 12.38 -3.58
N LEU A 347 34.20 12.24 -2.73
CA LEU A 347 34.28 11.79 -1.35
C LEU A 347 34.07 10.27 -1.33
N TYR A 348 35.10 9.53 -1.74
CA TYR A 348 34.97 8.10 -2.06
C TYR A 348 34.83 7.20 -0.83
N GLU A 349 35.42 7.57 0.31
CA GLU A 349 35.31 6.78 1.55
C GLU A 349 33.86 6.76 2.05
N GLU A 350 33.20 7.92 2.03
CA GLU A 350 31.80 8.09 2.37
C GLU A 350 30.88 7.38 1.37
N ALA A 351 31.18 7.50 0.07
CA ALA A 351 30.44 6.79 -0.97
C ALA A 351 30.50 5.27 -0.76
N ILE A 352 31.69 4.71 -0.49
CA ILE A 352 31.88 3.28 -0.23
C ILE A 352 31.11 2.83 1.01
N TYR A 353 31.12 3.62 2.09
CA TYR A 353 30.33 3.32 3.29
C TYR A 353 28.85 3.12 2.96
N PHE A 354 28.26 4.03 2.19
CA PHE A 354 26.84 3.94 1.83
C PHE A 354 26.57 2.85 0.79
N TYR A 355 27.46 2.59 -0.17
CA TYR A 355 27.30 1.44 -1.07
C TYR A 355 27.29 0.10 -0.32
N ILE A 356 28.14 -0.08 0.69
CA ILE A 356 28.15 -1.28 1.54
C ILE A 356 26.82 -1.40 2.30
N LYS A 357 26.30 -0.28 2.83
CA LYS A 357 25.01 -0.26 3.51
C LYS A 357 23.84 -0.55 2.55
N THR A 358 23.89 -0.06 1.31
CA THR A 358 22.92 -0.42 0.26
C THR A 358 22.93 -1.93 -0.01
N ASP A 359 24.09 -2.55 -0.22
CA ASP A 359 24.21 -4.01 -0.43
C ASP A 359 23.62 -4.82 0.73
N LYS A 360 23.86 -4.37 1.98
CA LYS A 360 23.21 -4.96 3.16
C LYS A 360 21.69 -4.84 3.09
N ALA A 361 21.17 -3.66 2.76
CA ALA A 361 19.72 -3.42 2.66
C ALA A 361 19.08 -4.28 1.57
N SER A 362 19.68 -4.38 0.38
CA SER A 362 19.21 -5.24 -0.72
C SER A 362 19.08 -6.71 -0.31
N LYS A 363 20.02 -7.22 0.48
CA LYS A 363 20.00 -8.62 0.98
C LYS A 363 18.85 -8.88 1.95
N LEU A 364 18.41 -7.87 2.69
CA LEU A 364 17.35 -7.98 3.71
C LEU A 364 15.96 -7.65 3.14
N ALA A 365 15.88 -6.73 2.17
CA ALA A 365 14.63 -6.33 1.53
C ALA A 365 13.87 -7.52 0.90
N GLY A 366 14.58 -8.45 0.25
CA GLY A 366 13.98 -9.63 -0.39
C GLY A 366 13.71 -10.83 0.53
N ARG A 367 14.01 -10.75 1.83
CA ARG A 367 13.90 -11.88 2.77
C ARG A 367 12.78 -11.75 3.79
N GLY A 368 12.05 -10.64 3.79
CA GLY A 368 10.96 -10.41 4.75
C GLY A 368 11.44 -10.27 6.19
N GLY A 369 12.62 -9.66 6.41
CA GLY A 369 13.23 -9.54 7.74
C GLY A 369 13.72 -10.88 8.30
N GLU A 370 14.87 -10.89 8.96
CA GLU A 370 15.36 -12.08 9.68
C GLU A 370 14.40 -12.55 10.78
#